data_AF-A0A9X3TTS3-F1
#
_entry.id   AF-A0A9X3TTS3-F1
#
_cell.length_a   1.000
_cell.length_b   1.000
_cell.length_c   1.000
_cell.angle_alpha   90.00
_cell.angle_beta   90.00
_cell.angle_gamma   90.00
#
_symmetry.space_group_name_H-M   'P 1'
#
loop_
_entity.id
_entity.type
_entity.pdbx_description
1 polymer ?
#
loop_
_entity_poly.entity_id
_entity_poly.type
_entity_poly.pdbx_seq_one_letter_code
_entity_poly.pdbx_strand_id
1 'polypeptide(L)'
;MDDIDLYIIDLYIEEAKKLGLNIEYVFDTHLHADHISGGRKLAEQTEAKYILHSSVDVPYNFSPVEDGDEIMAGNTKIKILHTPGHTPEHISLLVSATP
;
A
#
# COMPACT_ATOMS: atom_id res chain seq x y z
N MET A 1 -17.80 -9.95 -11.54
CA MET A 1 -17.21 -9.96 -10.18
C MET A 1 -16.26 -8.77 -10.02
N ASP A 2 -16.41 -7.71 -10.84
CA ASP A 2 -15.53 -6.54 -10.87
C ASP A 2 -16.10 -5.31 -10.14
N ASP A 3 -17.41 -5.28 -9.88
CA ASP A 3 -18.09 -4.09 -9.33
C ASP A 3 -17.97 -3.94 -7.80
N ILE A 4 -17.75 -5.04 -7.07
CA ILE A 4 -17.68 -5.00 -5.59
C ILE A 4 -16.38 -4.34 -5.12
N ASP A 5 -15.26 -4.62 -5.79
CA ASP A 5 -13.96 -4.05 -5.40
C ASP A 5 -13.88 -2.55 -5.72
N LEU A 6 -14.63 -2.07 -6.71
CA LEU A 6 -14.73 -0.64 -7.03
C LEU A 6 -15.44 0.13 -5.91
N TYR A 7 -16.51 -0.42 -5.33
CA TYR A 7 -17.20 0.22 -4.21
C TYR A 7 -16.28 0.46 -3.02
N ILE A 8 -15.36 -0.47 -2.73
CA ILE A 8 -14.49 -0.37 -1.56
C ILE A 8 -13.44 0.73 -1.73
N ILE A 9 -12.84 0.88 -2.91
CA ILE A 9 -11.82 1.92 -3.13
C ILE A 9 -12.43 3.33 -3.14
N ASP A 10 -13.65 3.46 -3.66
CA ASP A 10 -14.37 4.74 -3.70
C ASP A 10 -14.59 5.31 -2.28
N LEU A 11 -14.87 4.45 -1.29
CA LEU A 11 -15.02 4.87 0.11
C LEU A 11 -13.77 5.57 0.65
N TYR A 12 -12.58 5.06 0.36
CA TYR A 12 -11.32 5.67 0.79
C TYR A 12 -11.07 7.00 0.06
N ILE A 13 -11.32 7.04 -1.24
CA ILE A 13 -11.14 8.25 -2.07
C ILE A 13 -12.09 9.36 -1.63
N GLU A 14 -13.35 9.04 -1.40
CA GLU A 14 -14.35 10.00 -0.94
C GLU A 14 -14.01 10.54 0.46
N GLU A 15 -13.59 9.67 1.37
CA GLU A 15 -13.25 10.10 2.72
C GLU A 15 -11.99 10.97 2.76
N ALA A 16 -10.94 10.61 1.99
CA ALA A 16 -9.76 11.44 1.82
C ALA A 16 -10.13 12.84 1.28
N LYS A 17 -10.99 12.91 0.27
CA LYS A 17 -11.49 14.18 -0.29
C LYS A 17 -12.24 15.01 0.74
N LYS A 18 -13.13 14.42 1.54
CA LYS A 18 -13.87 15.13 2.61
C LYS A 18 -12.93 15.74 3.66
N LEU A 19 -11.85 15.03 3.96
CA LEU A 19 -10.83 15.48 4.93
C LEU A 19 -9.78 16.42 4.31
N GLY A 20 -9.83 16.69 3.00
CA GLY A 20 -8.83 17.49 2.29
C GLY A 20 -7.44 16.83 2.26
N LEU A 21 -7.40 15.48 2.29
CA LEU A 21 -6.18 14.68 2.27
C LEU A 21 -5.92 14.10 0.88
N ASN A 22 -4.64 13.86 0.58
CA ASN A 22 -4.21 13.12 -0.60
C ASN A 22 -3.73 11.73 -0.17
N ILE A 23 -4.13 10.70 -0.91
CA ILE A 23 -3.59 9.35 -0.75
C ILE A 23 -2.30 9.31 -1.57
N GLU A 24 -1.14 9.34 -0.91
CA GLU A 24 0.17 9.37 -1.59
C GLU A 24 0.79 7.97 -1.76
N TYR A 25 0.45 7.03 -0.88
CA TYR A 25 1.00 5.69 -0.84
C TYR A 25 -0.09 4.67 -0.55
N VAL A 26 -0.02 3.53 -1.23
CA VAL A 26 -0.88 2.37 -1.00
C VAL A 26 0.03 1.16 -0.84
N PHE A 27 -0.07 0.46 0.28
CA PHE A 27 0.77 -0.68 0.61
C PHE A 27 -0.07 -1.95 0.64
N ASP A 28 0.35 -3.01 -0.04
CA ASP A 28 -0.03 -4.35 0.39
C ASP A 28 1.11 -4.95 1.21
N THR A 29 0.76 -5.57 2.33
CA THR A 29 1.76 -6.19 3.22
C THR A 29 2.32 -7.48 2.63
N HIS A 30 1.54 -8.17 1.79
CA HIS A 30 1.90 -9.38 1.08
C HIS A 30 0.93 -9.58 -0.08
N LEU A 31 1.22 -10.53 -0.97
CA LEU A 31 0.23 -10.95 -1.95
C LEU A 31 -0.85 -11.80 -1.27
N HIS A 32 -2.07 -11.25 -1.23
CA HIS A 32 -3.21 -11.90 -0.58
C HIS A 32 -3.72 -13.10 -1.38
N ALA A 33 -3.91 -14.24 -0.72
CA ALA A 33 -4.41 -15.47 -1.35
C ALA A 33 -5.93 -15.66 -1.17
N ASP A 34 -6.54 -14.87 -0.28
CA ASP A 34 -7.93 -14.97 0.15
C ASP A 34 -8.85 -13.95 -0.54
N HIS A 35 -8.30 -12.87 -1.08
CA HIS A 35 -9.04 -11.83 -1.79
C HIS A 35 -8.17 -11.11 -2.84
N ILE A 36 -8.82 -10.39 -3.75
CA ILE A 36 -8.14 -9.50 -4.70
C ILE A 36 -7.94 -8.15 -4.01
N SER A 37 -6.68 -7.71 -3.86
CA SER A 37 -6.42 -6.38 -3.29
C SER A 37 -6.95 -5.28 -4.21
N GLY A 38 -7.67 -4.32 -3.62
CA GLY A 38 -8.03 -3.07 -4.27
C GLY A 38 -6.85 -2.09 -4.40
N GLY A 39 -5.70 -2.40 -3.79
CA GLY A 39 -4.58 -1.47 -3.61
C GLY A 39 -4.03 -0.92 -4.93
N ARG A 40 -3.87 -1.79 -5.94
CA ARG A 40 -3.42 -1.35 -7.27
C ARG A 40 -4.41 -0.37 -7.91
N LYS A 41 -5.70 -0.70 -7.95
CA LYS A 41 -6.73 0.17 -8.55
C LYS A 41 -6.83 1.49 -7.80
N LEU A 42 -6.77 1.46 -6.47
CA LEU A 42 -6.74 2.67 -5.64
C LEU A 42 -5.54 3.55 -5.98
N ALA A 43 -4.36 2.97 -6.11
CA ALA A 43 -3.15 3.70 -6.50
C ALA A 43 -3.27 4.32 -7.90
N GLU A 44 -3.78 3.57 -8.88
CA GLU A 44 -4.03 4.09 -10.23
C GLU A 44 -5.01 5.28 -10.24
N GLN A 45 -6.09 5.22 -9.45
CA GLN A 45 -7.10 6.28 -9.40
C GLN A 45 -6.68 7.53 -8.60
N THR A 46 -5.74 7.38 -7.66
CA THR A 46 -5.27 8.46 -6.79
C THR A 46 -3.89 9.00 -7.17
N GLU A 47 -3.27 8.41 -8.18
CA GLU A 47 -1.86 8.66 -8.55
C GLU A 47 -0.87 8.34 -7.41
N ALA A 48 -1.31 7.56 -6.42
CA ALA A 48 -0.48 7.11 -5.31
C ALA A 48 0.58 6.11 -5.78
N LYS A 49 1.67 6.01 -5.02
CA LYS A 49 2.65 4.94 -5.21
C LYS A 49 2.10 3.65 -4.63
N TYR A 50 1.94 2.64 -5.48
CA TYR A 50 1.64 1.28 -5.04
C TYR A 50 2.93 0.60 -4.56
N ILE A 51 3.02 0.27 -3.28
CA ILE A 51 4.22 -0.23 -2.62
C ILE A 51 4.09 -1.72 -2.35
N LEU A 52 5.10 -2.48 -2.78
CA LEU A 52 5.25 -3.92 -2.48
C LEU A 52 6.73 -4.22 -2.17
N HIS A 53 7.00 -5.33 -1.50
CA HIS A 53 8.36 -5.79 -1.30
C HIS A 53 9.05 -6.10 -2.65
N SER A 54 10.36 -5.81 -2.75
CA SER A 54 11.13 -5.94 -3.99
C SER A 54 11.17 -7.36 -4.57
N SER A 55 10.94 -8.38 -3.74
CA SER A 55 10.90 -9.78 -4.18
C SER A 55 9.58 -10.21 -4.82
N VAL A 56 8.57 -9.33 -4.91
CA VAL A 56 7.30 -9.65 -5.56
C VAL A 56 7.49 -9.81 -7.07
N ASP A 57 7.03 -10.94 -7.61
CA ASP A 57 7.03 -11.23 -9.04
C ASP A 57 5.61 -11.14 -9.61
N VAL A 58 5.27 -9.97 -10.13
CA VAL A 58 3.95 -9.65 -10.70
C VAL A 58 4.12 -8.94 -12.05
N PRO A 59 3.19 -9.12 -13.00
CA PRO A 59 3.34 -8.58 -14.36
C PRO A 59 3.00 -7.08 -14.46
N TYR A 60 3.00 -6.36 -13.35
CA TYR A 60 2.57 -4.96 -13.29
C TYR A 60 3.50 -4.10 -12.44
N ASN A 61 3.47 -2.80 -12.70
CA ASN A 61 4.36 -1.86 -12.04
C ASN A 61 3.94 -1.61 -10.60
N PHE A 62 4.93 -1.51 -9.72
CA PHE A 62 4.83 -1.06 -8.35
C PHE A 62 6.14 -0.36 -7.97
N SER A 63 6.15 0.35 -6.85
CA SER A 63 7.36 0.91 -6.26
C SER A 63 7.93 -0.09 -5.24
N PRO A 64 9.08 -0.72 -5.52
CA PRO A 64 9.63 -1.74 -4.65
C PRO A 64 10.20 -1.12 -3.37
N VAL A 65 10.14 -1.88 -2.27
CA VAL A 65 10.83 -1.58 -1.00
C VAL A 65 11.58 -2.80 -0.47
N GLU A 66 12.62 -2.54 0.31
CA GLU A 66 13.42 -3.54 1.03
C GLU A 66 13.33 -3.36 2.56
N ASP A 67 13.88 -4.32 3.31
CA ASP A 67 13.98 -4.19 4.76
C ASP A 67 14.75 -2.93 5.16
N GLY A 68 14.19 -2.18 6.11
CA GLY A 68 14.81 -0.98 6.65
C GLY A 68 14.56 0.29 5.85
N ASP A 69 13.94 0.21 4.65
CA ASP A 69 13.53 1.40 3.91
C ASP A 69 12.62 2.31 4.74
N GLU A 70 12.73 3.61 4.52
CA GLU A 70 11.95 4.61 5.23
C GLU A 70 11.19 5.51 4.25
N ILE A 71 9.88 5.61 4.44
CA ILE A 71 8.98 6.43 3.64
C ILE A 71 8.39 7.52 4.53
N MET A 72 8.40 8.76 4.03
CA MET A 72 7.74 9.88 4.69
C MET A 72 6.38 10.15 4.04
N ALA A 73 5.34 10.16 4.87
CA ALA A 73 3.99 10.64 4.52
C ALA A 73 3.70 11.87 5.37
N GLY A 74 4.01 13.05 4.84
CA GLY A 74 4.02 14.30 5.61
C GLY A 74 5.01 14.23 6.79
N ASN A 75 4.49 14.34 8.02
CA ASN A 75 5.25 14.24 9.28
C ASN A 75 5.22 12.82 9.90
N THR A 76 4.72 11.84 9.17
CA THR A 76 4.69 10.44 9.59
C THR A 76 5.81 9.68 8.90
N LYS A 77 6.62 8.99 9.71
CA LYS A 77 7.68 8.09 9.24
C LYS A 77 7.19 6.66 9.26
N ILE A 78 7.31 5.98 8.12
CA ILE A 78 6.99 4.57 7.95
C ILE A 78 8.29 3.83 7.66
N LYS A 79 8.70 2.94 8.55
CA LYS A 79 9.83 2.04 8.32
C LYS A 79 9.32 0.68 7.86
N ILE A 80 9.89 0.16 6.78
CA ILE A 80 9.61 -1.17 6.26
C ILE A 80 10.38 -2.20 7.08
N LEU A 81 9.67 -3.22 7.56
CA LEU A 81 10.25 -4.39 8.21
C LEU A 81 9.93 -5.61 7.34
N HIS A 82 10.93 -6.26 6.78
CA HIS A 82 10.76 -7.54 6.08
C HIS A 82 10.49 -8.63 7.12
N THR A 83 9.28 -9.18 7.09
CA THR A 83 8.77 -10.11 8.09
C THR A 83 8.31 -11.42 7.44
N PRO A 84 9.21 -12.14 6.73
CA PRO A 84 8.85 -13.36 6.03
C PRO A 84 8.33 -14.43 7.00
N GLY A 85 7.34 -15.19 6.56
CA GLY A 85 6.75 -16.26 7.34
C GLY A 85 5.45 -16.73 6.72
N HIS A 86 4.39 -15.93 6.79
CA HIS A 86 3.14 -16.21 6.10
C HIS A 86 3.37 -16.32 4.59
N THR A 87 4.09 -15.36 4.01
CA THR A 87 4.63 -15.41 2.65
C THR A 87 6.10 -14.94 2.65
N PRO A 88 6.92 -15.30 1.64
CA PRO A 88 8.33 -14.90 1.57
C PRO A 88 8.55 -13.39 1.43
N GLU A 89 7.62 -12.68 0.79
CA GLU A 89 7.68 -11.24 0.52
C GLU A 89 7.04 -10.38 1.61
N HIS A 90 6.48 -11.00 2.66
CA HIS A 90 5.67 -10.30 3.65
C HIS A 90 6.45 -9.16 4.34
N ILE A 91 5.82 -8.00 4.45
CA ILE A 91 6.33 -6.83 5.17
C ILE A 91 5.39 -6.39 6.29
N SER A 92 5.95 -5.69 7.27
CA SER A 92 5.21 -4.96 8.29
C SER A 92 5.63 -3.50 8.27
N LEU A 93 4.69 -2.61 8.59
CA LEU A 93 4.90 -1.16 8.58
C LEU A 93 5.06 -0.67 10.02
N LEU A 94 6.26 -0.22 10.39
CA LEU A 94 6.48 0.45 11.67
C LEU A 94 6.22 1.95 11.51
N VAL A 95 5.12 2.42 12.09
CA VAL A 95 4.67 3.81 11.98
C VAL A 95 5.07 4.59 13.22
N SER A 96 5.73 5.73 13.01
CA SER A 96 6.12 6.65 14.08
C SER A 96 5.92 8.10 13.64
N ALA A 97 5.55 8.98 14.57
CA ALA A 97 5.65 10.40 14.34
C ALA A 97 7.14 10.80 14.37
N THR A 98 7.55 11.70 13.48
CA THR A 98 8.82 12.41 13.72
C THR A 98 8.70 13.21 15.03
N PRO A 99 9.71 13.16 15.92
CA PRO A 99 9.72 13.94 17.16
C PRO A 99 9.65 15.45 16.91
#